data_AF-A0A8C9BZN1-F1
#
_entry.id   AF-A0A8C9BZN1-F1
#
_cell.length_a   1.000
_cell.length_b   1.000
_cell.length_c   1.000
_cell.angle_alpha   90.00
_cell.angle_beta   90.00
_cell.angle_gamma   90.00
#
_symmetry.space_group_name_H-M   'P 1'
#
loop_
_entity.id
_entity.type
_entity.pdbx_description
1 polymer ?
#
loop_
_entity_poly.entity_id
_entity_poly.type
_entity_poly.pdbx_seq_one_letter_code
_entity_poly.pdbx_strand_id
1 'polypeptide(L)'
;MAALRPPRRFLLLLCRAFSGGSCQRVPERGGERRDAAPSRVSRFCPPRKSCHDWIGPPDKYSNLRPVHFYIPENESPLEQKLRELRQETQEWNQQFWANQNLTFLKEKEKFIDSRLKAKGLELRAESGE
;
A
#
# COMPACT_ATOMS: atom_id res chain seq x y z
N MET A 1 1.67 4.77 -62.23
CA MET A 1 2.87 4.13 -61.66
C MET A 1 3.22 4.85 -60.36
N ALA A 2 3.01 4.20 -59.21
CA ALA A 2 3.15 4.83 -57.90
C ALA A 2 4.62 4.80 -57.44
N ALA A 3 5.15 5.97 -57.04
CA ALA A 3 6.52 6.15 -56.58
C ALA A 3 6.67 5.73 -55.11
N LEU A 4 7.55 4.76 -54.84
CA LEU A 4 7.89 4.27 -53.51
C LEU A 4 8.88 5.23 -52.83
N ARG A 5 8.49 5.80 -51.69
CA ARG A 5 9.39 6.58 -50.81
C ARG A 5 10.20 5.64 -49.91
N PRO A 6 11.50 5.89 -49.65
CA PRO A 6 12.30 5.05 -48.77
C PRO A 6 12.05 5.38 -47.27
N PRO A 7 12.25 4.42 -46.35
CA PRO A 7 11.99 4.64 -44.93
C PRO A 7 13.14 5.39 -44.25
N ARG A 8 12.77 6.33 -43.36
CA ARG A 8 13.69 7.08 -42.50
C ARG A 8 14.31 6.16 -41.44
N ARG A 9 15.63 6.11 -41.39
CA ARG A 9 16.40 5.46 -40.30
C ARG A 9 16.26 6.29 -39.02
N PHE A 10 15.58 5.75 -38.02
CA PHE A 10 15.65 6.28 -36.65
C PHE A 10 16.91 5.71 -35.99
N LEU A 11 17.86 6.59 -35.67
CA LEU A 11 19.01 6.29 -34.84
C LEU A 11 18.51 6.03 -33.41
N LEU A 12 18.51 4.75 -33.00
CA LEU A 12 18.30 4.36 -31.62
C LEU A 12 19.49 4.85 -30.78
N LEU A 13 19.20 5.77 -29.87
CA LEU A 13 20.11 6.27 -28.86
C LEU A 13 20.56 5.12 -27.94
N LEU A 14 21.87 4.90 -27.85
CA LEU A 14 22.50 3.92 -26.97
C LEU A 14 22.15 4.22 -25.49
N CYS A 15 21.25 3.42 -24.91
CA CYS A 15 21.06 3.39 -23.47
C CYS A 15 22.25 2.69 -22.81
N ARG A 16 22.94 3.42 -21.92
CA ARG A 16 24.02 2.92 -21.04
C ARG A 16 23.60 1.61 -20.36
N ALA A 17 24.41 0.58 -20.56
CA ALA A 17 24.40 -0.61 -19.71
C ALA A 17 24.89 -0.23 -18.30
N PHE A 18 24.12 -0.59 -17.27
CA PHE A 18 24.62 -0.68 -15.90
C PHE A 18 24.93 -2.14 -15.61
N SER A 19 26.22 -2.45 -15.46
CA SER A 19 26.74 -3.74 -15.03
C SER A 19 26.81 -3.81 -13.50
N GLY A 20 26.41 -4.96 -12.94
CA GLY A 20 26.70 -5.39 -11.56
C GLY A 20 25.80 -4.76 -10.49
N GLY A 21 25.14 -5.47 -9.58
CA GLY A 21 25.43 -6.80 -9.05
C GLY A 21 25.74 -6.69 -7.56
N SER A 22 24.72 -6.65 -6.70
CA SER A 22 24.76 -7.25 -5.36
C SER A 22 23.34 -7.33 -4.78
N CYS A 23 22.78 -8.53 -4.73
CA CYS A 23 21.59 -8.83 -3.95
C CYS A 23 21.92 -8.62 -2.46
N GLN A 24 21.30 -7.64 -1.81
CA GLN A 24 21.38 -7.50 -0.36
C GLN A 24 20.65 -8.70 0.26
N ARG A 25 21.41 -9.60 0.90
CA ARG A 25 20.85 -10.61 1.81
C ARG A 25 20.41 -9.88 3.08
N VAL A 26 19.12 -9.85 3.33
CA VAL A 26 18.54 -9.46 4.62
C VAL A 26 18.79 -10.62 5.61
N PRO A 27 19.27 -10.38 6.84
CA PRO A 27 19.39 -11.45 7.82
C PRO A 27 18.01 -11.81 8.37
N GLU A 28 17.66 -13.08 8.22
CA GLU A 28 16.57 -13.79 8.91
C GLU A 28 16.65 -13.50 10.41
N ARG A 29 15.60 -12.87 10.97
CA ARG A 29 15.47 -12.70 12.43
C ARG A 29 14.42 -13.69 12.90
N GLY A 30 14.91 -14.70 13.61
CA GLY A 30 14.16 -15.81 14.16
C GLY A 30 12.97 -15.40 15.03
N GLY A 31 12.02 -16.32 15.09
CA GLY A 31 10.75 -16.16 15.78
C GLY A 31 10.93 -15.96 17.28
N GLU A 32 10.35 -14.87 17.77
CA GLU A 32 9.99 -14.72 19.18
C GLU A 32 8.46 -14.67 19.24
N ARG A 33 7.89 -15.67 19.91
CA ARG A 33 6.48 -15.70 20.33
C ARG A 33 6.20 -14.39 21.06
N ARG A 34 5.37 -13.54 20.47
CA ARG A 34 4.81 -12.37 21.16
C ARG A 34 3.39 -12.71 21.55
N ASP A 35 3.18 -12.75 22.86
CA ASP A 35 1.88 -12.84 23.49
C ASP A 35 0.89 -11.87 22.84
N ALA A 36 -0.33 -12.35 22.65
CA ALA A 36 -1.44 -11.62 22.05
C ALA A 36 -1.89 -10.45 22.94
N ALA A 37 -1.11 -9.37 22.95
CA ALA A 37 -1.62 -8.05 23.30
C ALA A 37 -2.34 -7.49 22.06
N PRO A 38 -3.57 -6.96 22.17
CA PRO A 38 -4.25 -6.37 21.03
C PRO A 38 -3.34 -5.27 20.50
N SER A 39 -2.94 -5.38 19.23
CA SER A 39 -2.04 -4.44 18.58
C SER A 39 -2.59 -3.06 18.85
N ARG A 40 -1.96 -2.30 19.76
CA ARG A 40 -2.31 -0.91 19.99
C ARG A 40 -2.03 -0.24 18.65
N VAL A 41 -3.10 -0.04 17.87
CA VAL A 41 -3.08 0.86 16.72
C VAL A 41 -2.34 2.07 17.23
N SER A 42 -1.20 2.38 16.61
CA SER A 42 -0.45 3.59 16.93
C SER A 42 -1.45 4.72 16.79
N ARG A 43 -2.02 5.17 17.91
CA ARG A 43 -2.99 6.24 17.93
C ARG A 43 -2.16 7.49 17.73
N PHE A 44 -1.83 7.72 16.46
CA PHE A 44 -1.30 8.99 16.01
C PHE A 44 -2.35 10.02 16.41
N CYS A 45 -2.06 10.73 17.50
CA CYS A 45 -2.94 11.75 18.03
C CYS A 45 -2.25 13.07 17.81
N PRO A 46 -2.81 13.96 16.98
CA PRO A 46 -2.25 15.27 16.80
C PRO A 46 -2.25 16.06 18.12
N PRO A 47 -1.31 17.00 18.31
CA PRO A 47 -1.29 17.85 19.49
C PRO A 47 -2.60 18.60 19.67
N ARG A 48 -3.13 18.64 20.91
CA ARG A 48 -4.42 19.26 21.26
C ARG A 48 -4.53 20.75 20.90
N LYS A 49 -3.41 21.44 20.68
CA LYS A 49 -3.34 22.87 20.36
C LYS A 49 -3.25 23.17 18.85
N SER A 50 -3.32 22.14 18.02
CA SER A 50 -3.29 22.34 16.57
C SER A 50 -4.61 22.93 16.06
N CYS A 51 -4.49 23.94 15.18
CA CYS A 51 -5.60 24.51 14.41
C CYS A 51 -5.70 23.99 12.95
N HIS A 52 -4.99 22.91 12.60
CA HIS A 52 -4.97 22.35 11.25
C HIS A 52 -5.30 20.85 11.25
N ASP A 53 -5.74 20.35 10.09
CA ASP A 53 -5.94 18.92 9.82
C ASP A 53 -4.60 18.18 9.82
N TRP A 54 -4.61 16.96 10.35
CA TRP A 54 -3.41 16.13 10.42
C TRP A 54 -3.52 14.86 9.58
N ILE A 55 -2.47 14.60 8.83
CA ILE A 55 -2.36 13.40 8.01
C ILE A 55 -1.41 12.41 8.71
N GLY A 56 -1.97 11.29 9.16
CA GLY A 56 -1.23 10.26 9.87
C GLY A 56 -0.30 9.42 8.98
N PRO A 57 0.43 8.46 9.59
CA PRO A 57 1.16 7.44 8.84
C PRO A 57 0.20 6.56 8.01
N PRO A 58 0.65 5.89 6.94
CA PRO A 58 -0.19 4.98 6.17
C PRO A 58 -0.84 3.90 7.06
N ASP A 59 -2.12 3.64 6.84
CA ASP A 59 -2.83 2.55 7.50
C ASP A 59 -2.35 1.19 7.00
N LYS A 60 -2.28 0.21 7.90
CA LYS A 60 -1.74 -1.12 7.62
C LYS A 60 -2.64 -1.98 6.71
N TYR A 61 -3.93 -1.67 6.61
CA TYR A 61 -4.89 -2.46 5.83
C TYR A 61 -5.26 -1.76 4.53
N SER A 62 -5.61 -0.48 4.59
CA SER A 62 -6.00 0.28 3.41
C SER A 62 -4.82 0.86 2.62
N ASN A 63 -3.63 0.97 3.23
CA ASN A 63 -2.46 1.71 2.74
C ASN A 63 -2.69 3.23 2.56
N LEU A 64 -3.88 3.73 2.89
CA LEU A 64 -4.20 5.15 2.82
C LEU A 64 -3.79 5.87 4.11
N ARG A 65 -3.51 7.16 4.00
CA ARG A 65 -3.18 7.97 5.18
C ARG A 65 -4.47 8.44 5.86
N PRO A 66 -4.69 8.14 7.16
CA PRO A 66 -5.83 8.63 7.90
C PRO A 66 -5.70 10.15 8.10
N VAL A 67 -6.85 10.84 8.07
CA VAL A 67 -6.92 12.28 8.28
C VAL A 67 -7.67 12.54 9.59
N HIS A 68 -7.03 13.27 10.50
CA HIS A 68 -7.66 13.77 11.71
C HIS A 68 -8.05 15.22 11.46
N PHE A 69 -9.35 15.43 11.23
CA PHE A 69 -9.89 16.78 11.01
C PHE A 69 -9.81 17.61 12.28
N TYR A 70 -9.38 18.85 12.11
CA TYR A 70 -9.44 19.85 13.17
C TYR A 70 -10.91 20.22 13.47
N ILE A 71 -11.21 20.41 14.75
CA ILE A 71 -12.52 20.86 15.23
C ILE A 71 -12.31 22.23 15.88
N PRO A 72 -12.76 23.33 15.24
CA PRO A 72 -12.71 24.66 15.84
C PRO A 72 -13.61 24.76 17.08
N GLU A 73 -13.23 25.60 18.05
CA GLU A 73 -14.03 25.81 19.28
C GLU A 73 -15.39 26.46 18.98
N ASN A 74 -15.47 27.33 17.97
CA ASN A 74 -16.66 28.07 17.57
C ASN A 74 -17.21 27.60 16.21
N GLU A 75 -17.27 26.28 16.00
CA GLU A 75 -17.74 25.70 14.74
C GLU A 75 -19.23 26.04 14.50
N SER A 76 -19.54 26.58 13.33
CA SER A 76 -20.94 26.80 12.93
C SER A 76 -21.63 25.48 12.57
N PRO A 77 -22.97 25.37 12.67
CA PRO A 77 -23.68 24.14 12.33
C PRO A 77 -23.43 23.64 10.90
N LEU A 78 -23.18 24.56 9.96
CA LEU A 78 -22.88 24.22 8.57
C LEU A 78 -21.45 23.66 8.42
N GLU A 79 -20.47 24.26 9.11
CA GLU A 79 -19.10 23.76 9.12
C GLU A 79 -19.01 22.38 9.76
N GLN A 80 -19.73 22.16 10.86
CA GLN A 80 -19.85 20.85 11.48
C GLN A 80 -20.38 19.81 10.49
N LYS A 81 -21.49 20.11 9.81
CA LYS A 81 -22.08 19.21 8.82
C LYS A 81 -21.11 18.91 7.68
N LEU A 82 -20.37 19.92 7.20
CA LEU A 82 -19.34 19.72 6.17
C LEU A 82 -18.20 18.82 6.69
N ARG A 83 -17.75 19.01 7.93
CA ARG A 83 -16.72 18.18 8.54
C ARG A 83 -17.18 16.73 8.69
N GLU A 84 -18.41 16.51 9.14
CA GLU A 84 -19.00 15.17 9.27
C GLU A 84 -19.10 14.45 7.92
N LEU A 85 -19.61 15.11 6.88
CA LEU A 85 -19.65 14.54 5.52
C LEU A 85 -18.26 14.18 4.98
N ARG A 86 -17.24 15.00 5.28
CA ARG A 86 -15.85 14.69 4.92
C ARG A 86 -15.31 13.48 5.70
N GLN A 87 -15.64 13.37 6.99
CA GLN A 87 -15.27 12.22 7.82
C GLN A 87 -15.91 10.94 7.32
N GLU A 88 -17.21 10.95 7.04
CA GLU A 88 -17.95 9.81 6.49
C GLU A 88 -17.37 9.36 5.14
N THR A 89 -17.10 10.31 4.24
CA THR A 89 -16.49 10.02 2.94
C THR A 89 -15.11 9.39 3.11
N GLN A 90 -14.30 9.90 4.02
CA GLN A 90 -12.96 9.39 4.25
C GLN A 90 -12.99 8.01 4.91
N GLU A 91 -13.90 7.77 5.85
CA GLU A 91 -14.08 6.46 6.46
C GLU A 91 -14.56 5.41 5.45
N TRP A 92 -15.50 5.77 4.58
CA TRP A 92 -15.92 4.91 3.48
C TRP A 92 -14.74 4.57 2.55
N ASN A 93 -13.93 5.56 2.17
CA ASN A 93 -12.75 5.35 1.33
C ASN A 93 -11.73 4.40 1.99
N GLN A 94 -11.50 4.58 3.30
CA GLN A 94 -10.63 3.71 4.09
C GLN A 94 -11.12 2.26 4.10
N GLN A 95 -12.41 2.06 4.40
CA GLN A 95 -13.04 0.74 4.44
C GLN A 95 -13.03 0.07 3.06
N PHE A 96 -13.34 0.82 2.01
CA PHE A 96 -13.29 0.34 0.63
C PHE A 96 -11.90 -0.23 0.30
N TRP A 97 -10.84 0.54 0.52
CA TRP A 97 -9.48 0.09 0.21
C TRP A 97 -8.98 -1.03 1.11
N ALA A 98 -9.34 -1.02 2.39
CA ALA A 98 -9.03 -2.14 3.28
C ALA A 98 -9.62 -3.47 2.75
N ASN A 99 -10.89 -3.44 2.30
CA ASN A 99 -11.58 -4.60 1.75
C ASN A 99 -11.00 -5.04 0.39
N GLN A 100 -10.68 -4.08 -0.48
CA GLN A 100 -10.07 -4.37 -1.78
C GLN A 100 -8.67 -4.97 -1.62
N ASN A 101 -7.83 -4.40 -0.74
CA ASN A 101 -6.49 -4.91 -0.48
C ASN A 101 -6.54 -6.33 0.10
N LEU A 102 -7.46 -6.59 1.03
CA LEU A 102 -7.65 -7.93 1.59
C LEU A 102 -8.02 -8.95 0.50
N THR A 103 -8.97 -8.59 -0.36
CA THR A 103 -9.39 -9.45 -1.48
C THR A 103 -8.24 -9.70 -2.44
N PHE A 104 -7.51 -8.65 -2.82
CA PHE A 104 -6.37 -8.74 -3.72
C PHE A 104 -5.26 -9.65 -3.17
N LEU A 105 -4.92 -9.51 -1.88
CA LEU A 105 -3.89 -10.34 -1.25
C LEU A 105 -4.26 -11.83 -1.31
N LYS A 106 -5.51 -12.16 -0.99
CA LYS A 106 -6.02 -13.55 -1.07
C LYS A 106 -5.96 -14.11 -2.48
N GLU A 107 -6.43 -13.37 -3.47
CA GLU A 107 -6.41 -13.84 -4.86
C GLU A 107 -4.99 -13.92 -5.42
N LYS A 108 -4.11 -13.00 -5.01
CA LYS A 108 -2.68 -13.05 -5.35
C LYS A 108 -2.02 -14.31 -4.81
N GLU A 109 -2.29 -14.69 -3.55
CA GLU A 109 -1.76 -15.91 -2.93
C GLU A 109 -2.23 -17.15 -3.70
N LYS A 110 -3.54 -17.28 -3.95
CA LYS A 110 -4.09 -18.39 -4.75
C LYS A 110 -3.47 -18.49 -6.14
N PHE A 111 -3.26 -17.34 -6.79
CA PHE A 111 -2.64 -17.31 -8.11
C PHE A 111 -1.18 -17.78 -8.06
N ILE A 112 -0.41 -17.35 -7.06
CA ILE A 112 0.97 -17.81 -6.84
C ILE A 112 0.98 -19.32 -6.61
N ASP A 113 0.14 -19.84 -5.72
CA ASP A 113 0.07 -21.27 -5.43
C ASP A 113 -0.29 -22.10 -6.66
N SER A 114 -1.29 -21.65 -7.43
CA SER A 114 -1.70 -22.32 -8.67
C SER A 114 -0.56 -22.33 -9.69
N ARG A 115 0.19 -21.24 -9.81
CA ARG A 115 1.33 -21.13 -10.71
C ARG A 115 2.53 -21.96 -10.27
N LEU A 116 2.76 -22.10 -8.96
CA LEU A 116 3.79 -22.97 -8.40
C LEU A 116 3.47 -24.44 -8.63
N LYS A 117 2.22 -24.85 -8.34
CA LYS A 117 1.71 -26.21 -8.61
C LYS A 117 1.79 -26.58 -10.09
N ALA A 118 1.38 -25.69 -10.99
CA ALA A 118 1.47 -25.92 -12.43
C ALA A 118 2.92 -26.09 -12.94
N LYS A 119 3.90 -25.53 -12.22
CA LYS A 119 5.33 -25.70 -12.51
C LYS A 119 5.96 -26.91 -11.83
N GLY A 120 5.18 -27.71 -11.09
CA GLY A 120 5.67 -28.88 -10.34
C GLY A 120 6.55 -28.53 -9.14
N LEU A 121 6.56 -27.26 -8.71
CA LEU A 121 7.28 -26.80 -7.53
C LEU A 121 6.28 -26.69 -6.39
N GLU A 122 6.12 -27.75 -5.61
CA GLU A 122 5.46 -27.59 -4.30
C GLU A 122 6.38 -26.80 -3.37
N LEU A 123 5.79 -25.88 -2.62
CA LEU A 123 6.46 -25.24 -1.49
C LEU A 123 6.86 -26.35 -0.53
N ARG A 124 8.15 -26.67 -0.45
CA ARG A 124 8.71 -27.44 0.66
C ARG A 124 8.44 -26.64 1.92
N ALA A 125 7.38 -26.99 2.64
CA ALA A 125 7.27 -26.61 4.04
C ALA A 125 8.37 -27.40 4.73
N GLU A 126 9.52 -26.77 4.96
CA GLU A 126 10.56 -27.36 5.77
C GLU A 126 10.03 -27.43 7.20
N SER A 127 9.44 -28.59 7.54
CA SER A 127 9.20 -29.02 8.90
C SER A 127 10.56 -29.17 9.58
N GLY A 128 11.02 -28.11 10.24
CA GLY A 128 12.15 -28.17 11.16
C GLY A 128 11.67 -28.79 12.48
N GLU A 129 12.02 -30.06 12.70
CA GLU A 129 12.14 -30.65 14.04
C GLU A 129 13.40 -30.14 14.76
#